data_AF-S7Q341-F1
#
_entry.id   AF-S7Q341-F1
#
_cell.length_a   1.000
_cell.length_b   1.000
_cell.length_c   1.000
_cell.angle_alpha   90.00
_cell.angle_beta   90.00
_cell.angle_gamma   90.00
#
_symmetry.space_group_name_H-M   'P 1'
#
loop_
_entity.id
_entity.type
_entity.pdbx_description
1 polymer ?
#
loop_
_entity_poly.entity_id
_entity_poly.type
_entity_poly.pdbx_seq_one_letter_code
_entity_poly.pdbx_strand_id
1 'polypeptide(L)'
;MLSLLSQILANGVSPPSAPTSIELTLPEGTGPEALIPLTALLLEYPVAYMLTTAGLESQAILSGVALDVYECIVSHPPLLPKGKANTEIGRGETTLVKFSCPAHLAGSYPDLHPSRMVDKVKARFEERLCRLSLEEVMDVRVKHGVETLDRVAL
;
A
#
# COMPACT_ATOMS: atom_id res chain seq x y z
N MET A 1 -6.46 10.37 17.74
CA MET A 1 -6.39 9.09 17.00
C MET A 1 -5.51 8.03 17.67
N LEU A 2 -4.30 8.33 18.18
CA LEU A 2 -3.46 7.33 18.87
C LEU A 2 -4.11 6.68 20.12
N SER A 3 -4.97 7.42 20.83
CA SER A 3 -5.67 6.95 22.05
C SER A 3 -6.67 5.80 21.84
N LEU A 4 -7.28 5.69 20.65
CA LEU A 4 -8.30 4.68 20.39
C LEU A 4 -7.64 3.34 20.02
N LEU A 5 -6.60 3.39 19.19
CA LEU A 5 -5.77 2.24 18.84
C LEU A 5 -5.08 1.63 20.07
N SER A 6 -4.57 2.46 20.99
CA SER A 6 -4.00 1.96 22.25
C SER A 6 -5.03 1.27 23.15
N GLN A 7 -6.28 1.73 23.15
CA GLN A 7 -7.36 1.09 23.93
C GLN A 7 -7.80 -0.25 23.33
N ILE A 8 -7.87 -0.34 21.99
CA ILE A 8 -8.20 -1.58 21.27
C ILE A 8 -7.10 -2.63 21.51
N LEU A 9 -5.83 -2.23 21.43
CA LEU A 9 -4.69 -3.12 21.68
C LEU A 9 -4.58 -3.54 23.15
N ALA A 10 -4.91 -2.66 24.09
CA ALA A 10 -4.87 -2.99 25.53
C ALA A 10 -5.96 -3.99 25.95
N ASN A 11 -7.12 -4.00 25.28
CA ASN A 11 -8.22 -4.90 25.59
C ASN A 11 -8.09 -6.30 24.93
N GLY A 12 -7.19 -6.47 23.96
CA GLY A 12 -6.99 -7.73 23.23
C GLY A 12 -6.05 -8.74 23.91
N VAL A 13 -5.43 -8.41 25.05
CA VAL A 13 -4.45 -9.27 25.74
C VAL A 13 -5.09 -9.98 26.94
N SER A 14 -6.02 -10.90 26.65
CA SER A 14 -6.57 -11.85 27.62
C SER A 14 -6.51 -13.27 27.04
N PRO A 15 -6.19 -14.31 27.84
CA PRO A 15 -6.04 -15.68 27.36
C PRO A 15 -7.33 -16.26 26.74
N PRO A 16 -7.22 -17.31 25.91
CA PRO A 16 -8.29 -17.75 25.01
C PRO A 16 -9.38 -18.52 25.75
N SER A 17 -10.36 -17.81 26.29
CA SER A 17 -11.63 -18.41 26.71
C SER A 17 -12.78 -17.52 26.25
N ALA A 18 -13.49 -18.01 25.23
CA ALA A 18 -14.62 -17.41 24.50
C ALA A 18 -14.26 -16.32 23.46
N PRO A 19 -14.99 -16.25 22.33
CA PRO A 19 -14.80 -15.19 21.34
C PRO A 19 -15.07 -13.84 22.00
N THR A 20 -14.02 -13.05 22.15
CA THR A 20 -14.10 -11.71 22.73
C THR A 20 -14.80 -10.80 21.74
N SER A 21 -16.08 -10.53 21.97
CA SER A 21 -16.81 -9.51 21.22
C SER A 21 -16.31 -8.14 21.66
N ILE A 22 -15.87 -7.32 20.70
CA ILE A 22 -15.48 -5.93 20.95
C ILE A 22 -16.66 -5.06 20.56
N GLU A 23 -17.30 -4.43 21.56
CA GLU A 23 -18.32 -3.42 21.32
C GLU A 23 -17.65 -2.04 21.22
N LEU A 24 -17.90 -1.34 20.11
CA LEU A 24 -17.42 0.02 19.88
C LEU A 24 -18.62 0.96 19.88
N THR A 25 -18.70 1.87 20.86
CA THR A 25 -19.72 2.90 20.90
C THR A 25 -19.20 4.15 20.20
N LEU A 26 -19.88 4.57 19.13
CA LEU A 26 -19.51 5.75 18.34
C LEU A 26 -20.37 6.95 18.78
N PRO A 27 -19.82 8.18 18.81
CA PRO A 27 -20.58 9.37 19.11
C PRO A 27 -21.77 9.57 18.15
N GLU A 28 -22.89 10.03 18.67
CA GLU A 28 -24.02 10.46 17.84
C GLU A 28 -23.57 11.58 16.89
N GLY A 29 -23.82 11.42 15.59
CA GLY A 29 -23.36 12.35 14.55
C GLY A 29 -22.04 11.97 13.89
N THR A 30 -21.47 10.79 14.17
CA THR A 30 -20.33 10.27 13.39
C THR A 30 -20.79 9.94 11.97
N GLY A 31 -20.46 10.79 11.01
CA GLY A 31 -20.84 10.60 9.61
C GLY A 31 -19.98 9.57 8.86
N PRO A 32 -20.37 9.23 7.62
CA PRO A 32 -19.70 8.22 6.80
C PRO A 32 -18.20 8.49 6.65
N GLU A 33 -17.78 9.75 6.58
CA GLU A 33 -16.38 10.18 6.52
C GLU A 33 -15.46 9.59 7.59
N ALA A 34 -15.96 9.27 8.78
CA ALA A 34 -15.20 8.66 9.86
C ALA A 34 -15.44 7.15 9.98
N LEU A 35 -16.68 6.70 9.74
CA LEU A 35 -17.05 5.28 9.86
C LEU A 35 -16.41 4.41 8.78
N ILE A 36 -16.29 4.95 7.58
CA ILE A 36 -15.81 4.25 6.40
C ILE A 36 -14.31 3.88 6.56
N PRO A 37 -13.40 4.82 6.89
CA PRO A 37 -12.00 4.49 7.23
C PRO A 37 -11.85 3.53 8.41
N LEU A 38 -12.66 3.71 9.46
CA LEU A 38 -12.65 2.83 10.62
C LEU A 38 -13.03 1.39 10.23
N THR A 39 -14.04 1.23 9.37
CA THR A 39 -14.49 -0.09 8.89
C THR A 39 -13.42 -0.76 8.04
N ALA A 40 -12.76 -0.04 7.13
CA ALA A 40 -11.66 -0.62 6.36
C ALA A 40 -10.49 -1.07 7.26
N LEU A 41 -10.17 -0.28 8.29
CA LEU A 41 -9.16 -0.66 9.28
C LEU A 41 -9.56 -1.95 10.01
N LEU A 42 -10.81 -2.07 10.44
CA LEU A 42 -11.34 -3.26 11.14
C LEU A 42 -11.41 -4.50 10.25
N LEU A 43 -11.67 -4.33 8.95
CA LEU A 43 -11.74 -5.43 7.98
C LEU A 43 -10.39 -5.78 7.36
N GLU A 44 -9.32 -5.09 7.76
CA GLU A 44 -7.99 -5.15 7.11
C GLU A 44 -8.08 -4.95 5.58
N TYR A 45 -9.11 -4.24 5.13
CA TYR A 45 -9.38 -4.08 3.71
C TYR A 45 -8.52 -2.92 3.20
N PRO A 46 -7.66 -3.14 2.18
CA PRO A 46 -6.80 -2.09 1.65
C PRO A 46 -7.65 -1.10 0.84
N VAL A 47 -8.20 -0.09 1.51
CA VAL A 47 -8.95 0.98 0.86
C VAL A 47 -8.12 2.24 0.82
N ALA A 48 -7.81 2.70 -0.39
CA ALA A 48 -7.44 4.09 -0.61
C ALA A 48 -8.73 4.91 -0.51
N TYR A 49 -8.98 5.55 0.64
CA TYR A 49 -10.12 6.46 0.76
C TYR A 49 -9.77 7.83 0.18
N MET A 50 -10.55 8.24 -0.81
CA MET A 50 -10.69 9.64 -1.19
C MET A 50 -11.85 10.25 -0.38
N LEU A 51 -11.52 11.12 0.57
CA LEU A 51 -12.51 11.93 1.27
C LEU A 51 -12.83 13.16 0.43
N THR A 52 -14.09 13.34 0.03
CA THR A 52 -14.59 14.68 -0.29
C THR A 52 -15.93 14.92 0.38
N THR A 53 -15.87 15.63 1.51
CA THR A 53 -16.97 16.41 2.11
C THR A 53 -17.30 17.67 1.29
N ALA A 54 -17.19 17.61 -0.04
CA ALA A 54 -17.52 18.71 -0.94
C ALA A 54 -18.14 18.18 -2.23
N GLY A 55 -19.46 18.02 -2.22
CA GLY A 55 -20.27 17.85 -3.42
C GLY A 55 -20.37 16.41 -3.93
N LEU A 56 -21.60 15.93 -4.04
CA LEU A 56 -22.01 14.67 -4.68
C LEU A 56 -21.69 14.58 -6.20
N GLU A 57 -20.81 15.45 -6.75
CA GLU A 57 -20.62 15.62 -8.20
C GLU A 57 -19.23 15.27 -8.73
N SER A 58 -18.29 14.80 -7.92
CA SER A 58 -17.01 14.36 -8.48
C SER A 58 -16.37 13.24 -7.68
N GLN A 59 -16.89 12.02 -7.87
CA GLN A 59 -15.93 10.93 -8.07
C GLN A 59 -15.16 11.32 -9.32
N ALA A 60 -13.97 11.89 -9.15
CA ALA A 60 -13.12 12.30 -10.25
C ALA A 60 -12.61 11.03 -10.95
N ILE A 61 -13.49 10.40 -11.71
CA ILE A 61 -13.15 9.29 -12.58
C ILE A 61 -12.28 9.91 -13.67
N LEU A 62 -10.98 9.70 -13.58
CA LEU A 62 -10.08 10.07 -14.64
C LEU A 62 -10.24 9.04 -15.75
N SER A 63 -10.90 9.42 -16.84
CA SER A 63 -10.95 8.63 -18.06
C SER A 63 -9.92 9.16 -19.05
N GLY A 64 -9.13 8.25 -19.64
CA GLY A 64 -8.17 8.61 -20.69
C GLY A 64 -6.98 9.45 -20.20
N VAL A 65 -6.74 9.54 -18.88
CA VAL A 65 -5.57 10.25 -18.34
C VAL A 65 -4.39 9.30 -18.27
N ALA A 66 -3.26 9.72 -18.83
CA ALA A 66 -2.00 9.02 -18.69
C ALA A 66 -1.54 9.02 -17.23
N LEU A 67 -1.30 7.83 -16.70
CA LEU A 67 -0.78 7.58 -15.37
C LEU A 67 0.64 7.06 -15.46
N ASP A 68 1.55 7.65 -14.70
CA ASP A 68 2.82 7.00 -14.39
C ASP A 68 2.56 5.90 -13.37
N VAL A 69 2.90 4.67 -13.72
CA VAL A 69 2.73 3.46 -12.89
C VAL A 69 4.10 3.00 -12.43
N TYR A 70 4.23 2.75 -11.13
CA TYR A 70 5.48 2.33 -10.50
C TYR A 70 5.28 0.99 -9.81
N GLU A 71 6.18 0.05 -10.08
CA GLU A 71 6.22 -1.27 -9.44
C GLU A 71 7.56 -1.45 -8.74
N CYS A 72 7.54 -1.51 -7.40
CA CYS A 72 8.71 -1.83 -6.61
C CYS A 72 8.82 -3.34 -6.45
N ILE A 73 9.87 -3.92 -7.01
CA ILE A 73 10.14 -5.35 -7.06
C ILE A 73 11.38 -5.64 -6.25
N VAL A 74 11.29 -6.65 -5.38
CA VAL A 74 12.43 -7.16 -4.62
C VAL A 74 12.82 -8.52 -5.17
N SER A 75 14.08 -8.66 -5.56
CA SER A 75 14.67 -9.94 -5.88
C SER A 75 15.23 -10.57 -4.60
N HIS A 76 14.79 -11.78 -4.29
CA HIS A 76 15.19 -12.52 -3.09
C HIS A 76 15.66 -13.93 -3.46
N PRO A 77 16.44 -14.59 -2.57
CA PRO A 77 16.77 -16.00 -2.73
C PRO A 77 15.53 -16.89 -2.74
N PRO A 78 15.64 -18.13 -3.24
CA PRO A 78 14.53 -19.06 -3.27
C PRO A 78 13.99 -19.34 -1.86
N LEU A 79 12.70 -19.11 -1.63
CA LEU A 79 12.06 -19.26 -0.32
C LEU A 79 11.77 -20.73 0.06
N LEU A 80 12.06 -21.71 -0.81
CA LEU A 80 11.73 -23.12 -0.58
C LEU A 80 12.98 -24.03 -0.64
N PRO A 81 13.14 -24.96 0.32
CA PRO A 81 14.19 -25.96 0.28
C PRO A 81 13.84 -27.07 -0.72
N LYS A 82 14.80 -27.37 -1.59
CA LYS A 82 15.00 -28.59 -2.40
C LYS A 82 13.99 -29.70 -2.13
N GLY A 83 12.89 -29.72 -2.88
CA GLY A 83 11.81 -30.68 -2.65
C GLY A 83 10.91 -30.95 -3.85
N LYS A 84 11.39 -30.78 -5.08
CA LYS A 84 10.94 -31.47 -6.32
C LYS A 84 11.75 -30.95 -7.50
N ALA A 85 12.07 -31.86 -8.40
CA ALA A 85 13.11 -31.77 -9.40
C ALA A 85 12.84 -30.74 -10.51
N ASN A 86 13.93 -30.17 -11.02
CA ASN A 86 14.12 -29.58 -12.34
C ASN A 86 13.19 -28.43 -12.78
N THR A 87 13.38 -27.25 -12.18
CA THR A 87 13.23 -25.98 -12.92
C THR A 87 14.00 -24.88 -12.21
N GLU A 88 14.97 -24.32 -12.93
CA GLU A 88 15.77 -23.10 -12.68
C GLU A 88 15.96 -22.62 -11.22
N ILE A 89 17.22 -22.67 -10.75
CA ILE A 89 17.71 -22.00 -9.54
C ILE A 89 17.74 -20.48 -9.83
N GLY A 90 16.57 -19.85 -9.98
CA GLY A 90 16.41 -18.42 -10.20
C GLY A 90 16.19 -17.69 -8.88
N ARG A 91 16.67 -16.45 -8.78
CA ARG A 91 16.20 -15.52 -7.73
C ARG A 91 14.69 -15.35 -7.91
N GLY A 92 13.94 -15.40 -6.81
CA GLY A 92 12.52 -15.04 -6.83
C GLY A 92 12.37 -13.53 -6.93
N GLU A 93 11.37 -13.04 -7.67
CA GLU A 93 10.98 -11.63 -7.69
C GLU A 93 9.61 -11.50 -7.03
N THR A 94 9.47 -10.57 -6.09
CA THR A 94 8.18 -10.24 -5.44
C THR A 94 7.91 -8.74 -5.57
N THR A 95 6.72 -8.38 -6.05
CA THR A 95 6.25 -6.98 -6.08
C THR A 95 5.78 -6.58 -4.69
N LEU A 96 6.47 -5.62 -4.06
CA LEU A 96 6.12 -5.12 -2.73
C LEU A 96 5.03 -4.05 -2.77
N VAL A 97 5.10 -3.16 -3.75
CA VAL A 97 4.11 -2.09 -3.92
C VAL A 97 3.96 -1.77 -5.41
N LYS A 98 2.70 -1.57 -5.81
CA LYS A 98 2.33 -1.01 -7.11
C LYS A 98 1.44 0.20 -6.85
N PHE A 99 1.79 1.33 -7.44
CA PHE A 99 1.01 2.56 -7.31
C PHE A 99 1.11 3.39 -8.59
N SER A 100 0.24 4.38 -8.73
CA SER A 100 0.19 5.25 -9.90
C SER A 100 -0.03 6.71 -9.51
N CYS A 101 0.38 7.62 -10.39
CA CYS A 101 0.05 9.04 -10.29
C CYS A 101 -0.22 9.63 -11.68
N PRO A 102 -1.12 10.62 -11.82
CA PRO A 102 -1.32 11.28 -13.11
C PRO A 102 -0.04 11.92 -13.65
N ALA A 103 0.36 11.54 -14.87
CA ALA A 103 1.66 11.90 -15.43
C ALA A 103 1.85 13.42 -15.61
N HIS A 104 0.75 14.14 -15.86
CA HIS A 104 0.78 15.59 -16.00
C HIS A 104 1.20 16.32 -14.71
N LEU A 105 1.09 15.68 -13.54
CA LEU A 105 1.48 16.31 -12.26
C LEU A 105 2.99 16.55 -12.17
N ALA A 106 3.81 15.79 -12.91
CA ALA A 106 5.26 16.03 -12.97
C ALA A 106 5.62 17.43 -13.50
N GLY A 107 4.73 18.05 -14.29
CA GLY A 107 4.90 19.43 -14.78
C GLY A 107 4.79 20.49 -13.68
N SER A 108 3.91 20.26 -12.69
CA SER A 108 3.70 21.17 -11.56
C SER A 108 4.53 20.81 -10.34
N TYR A 109 4.88 19.52 -10.20
CA TYR A 109 5.61 18.97 -9.06
C TYR A 109 6.83 18.19 -9.58
N PRO A 110 8.00 18.85 -9.72
CA PRO A 110 9.21 18.22 -10.27
C PRO A 110 9.64 16.95 -9.54
N ASP A 111 9.28 16.83 -8.28
CA ASP A 111 9.56 15.67 -7.43
C ASP A 111 8.77 14.41 -7.80
N LEU A 112 7.71 14.56 -8.60
CA LEU A 112 6.95 13.46 -9.18
C LEU A 112 7.49 13.03 -10.55
N HIS A 113 8.56 13.66 -11.05
CA HIS A 113 9.19 13.24 -12.30
C HIS A 113 9.65 11.77 -12.20
N PRO A 114 9.38 10.93 -13.22
CA PRO A 114 9.58 9.47 -13.12
C PRO A 114 10.96 9.03 -12.63
N SER A 115 12.03 9.66 -13.14
CA SER A 115 13.40 9.36 -12.69
C SER A 115 13.59 9.60 -11.19
N ARG A 116 13.12 10.74 -10.67
CA ARG A 116 13.22 11.06 -9.24
C ARG A 116 12.37 10.13 -8.40
N MET A 117 11.22 9.71 -8.91
CA MET A 117 10.34 8.83 -8.16
C MET A 117 10.86 7.40 -8.08
N VAL A 118 11.42 6.89 -9.18
CA VAL A 118 12.19 5.64 -9.20
C VAL A 118 13.30 5.69 -8.16
N ASP A 119 14.12 6.75 -8.14
CA ASP A 119 15.23 6.89 -7.18
C ASP A 119 14.75 6.95 -5.73
N LYS A 120 13.71 7.76 -5.45
CA LYS A 120 13.14 7.92 -4.10
C LYS A 120 12.55 6.61 -3.58
N VAL A 121 11.77 5.91 -4.41
CA VAL A 121 11.16 4.63 -4.02
C VAL A 121 12.26 3.60 -3.80
N LYS A 122 13.20 3.49 -4.73
CA LYS A 122 14.33 2.55 -4.63
C LYS A 122 15.12 2.79 -3.33
N ALA A 123 15.60 4.01 -3.11
CA ALA A 123 16.38 4.37 -1.92
C ALA A 123 15.61 4.05 -0.62
N ARG A 124 14.31 4.35 -0.57
CA ARG A 124 13.46 4.08 0.61
C ARG A 124 13.35 2.59 0.92
N PHE A 125 13.23 1.73 -0.09
CA PHE A 125 13.14 0.28 0.12
C PHE A 125 14.51 -0.34 0.37
N GLU A 126 15.58 0.14 -0.29
CA GLU A 126 16.96 -0.28 0.01
C GLU A 126 17.32 -0.01 1.47
N GLU A 127 17.05 1.20 1.98
CA GLU A 127 17.28 1.55 3.38
C GLU A 127 16.57 0.57 4.34
N ARG A 128 15.31 0.22 4.02
CA ARG A 128 14.52 -0.72 4.83
C ARG A 128 15.11 -2.13 4.79
N LEU A 129 15.53 -2.61 3.62
CA LEU A 129 16.16 -3.92 3.49
C LEU A 129 17.49 -3.99 4.23
N CYS A 130 18.32 -2.94 4.15
CA CYS A 130 19.57 -2.86 4.91
C CYS A 130 19.32 -2.99 6.42
N ARG A 131 18.25 -2.39 6.94
CA ARG A 131 17.90 -2.48 8.38
C ARG A 131 17.45 -3.87 8.82
N LEU A 132 16.93 -4.69 7.91
CA LEU A 132 16.48 -6.05 8.23
C LEU A 132 17.64 -7.04 8.40
N SER A 133 18.89 -6.62 8.18
CA SER A 133 20.11 -7.41 8.46
C SER A 133 20.06 -8.82 7.87
N LEU A 134 19.53 -8.95 6.66
CA LEU A 134 19.48 -10.23 5.97
C LEU A 134 20.88 -10.55 5.45
N GLU A 135 21.42 -11.69 5.88
CA GLU A 135 22.73 -12.21 5.42
C GLU A 135 22.76 -12.46 3.90
N GLU A 136 21.58 -12.54 3.29
CA GLU A 136 21.41 -12.77 1.86
C GLU A 136 21.17 -11.47 1.08
N VAL A 137 21.83 -11.37 -0.08
CA VAL A 137 21.77 -10.19 -0.97
C VAL A 137 20.41 -10.08 -1.66
N MET A 138 19.47 -9.39 -1.02
CA MET A 138 18.26 -8.89 -1.67
C MET A 138 18.58 -7.67 -2.54
N ASP A 139 17.89 -7.54 -3.68
CA ASP A 139 18.04 -6.40 -4.61
C ASP A 139 16.68 -5.71 -4.81
N VAL A 140 16.69 -4.38 -4.96
CA VAL A 140 15.49 -3.56 -5.19
C VAL A 140 15.55 -2.97 -6.59
N ARG A 141 14.49 -3.22 -7.37
CA ARG A 141 14.25 -2.57 -8.65
C ARG A 141 12.91 -1.88 -8.65
N VAL A 142 12.83 -0.70 -9.24
CA VAL A 142 11.56 -0.02 -9.50
C VAL A 142 11.35 0.01 -11.01
N LYS A 143 10.26 -0.56 -11.49
CA LYS A 143 9.82 -0.42 -12.88
C LYS A 143 8.88 0.77 -12.99
N HIS A 144 9.09 1.61 -13.99
CA HIS A 144 8.19 2.68 -14.37
C HIS A 144 7.56 2.35 -15.71
N GLY A 145 6.28 2.64 -15.86
CA GLY A 145 5.54 2.58 -17.10
C GLY A 145 4.50 3.70 -17.16
N VAL A 146 3.94 3.91 -18.35
CA VAL A 146 2.82 4.82 -18.53
C VAL A 146 1.62 4.01 -18.98
N GLU A 147 0.54 4.07 -18.22
CA GLU A 147 -0.72 3.40 -18.52
C GLU A 147 -1.81 4.45 -18.72
N THR A 148 -2.70 4.23 -19.68
CA THR A 148 -3.91 5.04 -19.85
C THR A 148 -5.10 4.10 -19.68
N LEU A 149 -5.97 4.43 -18.74
CA LEU A 149 -7.11 3.60 -18.37
C LEU A 149 -8.40 4.34 -18.70
N ASP A 150 -9.42 3.59 -19.13
CA ASP A 150 -10.73 4.15 -19.48
C ASP A 150 -11.44 4.74 -18.27
N ARG A 151 -11.18 4.20 -17.08
CA ARG A 151 -11.72 4.67 -15.80
C ARG A 151 -10.73 4.42 -14.68
N VAL A 152 -10.31 5.49 -14.02
CA VAL A 152 -9.51 5.45 -12.79
C VAL A 152 -10.32 6.15 -11.71
N ALA A 153 -10.69 5.42 -10.67
CA ALA A 153 -11.21 6.03 -9.45
C ALA A 153 -10.01 6.54 -8.63
N LEU A 154 -10.00 7.85 -8.35
CA LEU A 154 -9.09 8.46 -7.38
C LEU A 154 -9.65 8.38 -5.96
#